data_AF-K9Y1X0-F1
#
_entry.id   AF-K9Y1X0-F1
#
_cell.length_a   1.000
_cell.length_b   1.000
_cell.length_c   1.000
_cell.angle_alpha   90.00
_cell.angle_beta   90.00
_cell.angle_gamma   90.00
#
_symmetry.space_group_name_H-M   'P 1'
#
loop_
_entity.id
_entity.type
_entity.pdbx_description
1 polymer ?
#
loop_
_entity_poly.entity_id
_entity_poly.type
_entity_poly.pdbx_seq_one_letter_code
_entity_poly.pdbx_strand_id
1 'polypeptide(L)'
;MGLQVKTANQVKVNNDYAIGIIANISFIDAEDNEFEQEQFQFDFLVEGTVKPVNIKLWTGTKISGQKYSNNSGCEYCKLTVLCLQLGLCTEAEVIEAYEQGKNLNIDLDVLKNKTVKFKLLKSAKKRNLSQIDIKSLELIKTIK
;
A
#
# COMPACT_ATOMS: atom_id res chain seq x y z
N MET A 1 7.68 12.94 -41.29
CA MET A 1 7.84 13.12 -39.83
C MET A 1 7.40 11.84 -39.15
N GLY A 2 8.34 11.03 -38.64
CA GLY A 2 8.02 9.79 -37.94
C GLY A 2 7.37 10.10 -36.60
N LEU A 3 6.21 9.50 -36.32
CA LEU A 3 5.58 9.56 -35.01
C LEU A 3 6.57 8.99 -33.98
N GLN A 4 7.16 9.84 -33.16
CA GLN A 4 7.86 9.40 -31.96
C GLN A 4 6.81 8.75 -31.06
N VAL A 5 6.85 7.42 -30.97
CA VAL A 5 6.06 6.67 -30.01
C VAL A 5 6.52 7.16 -28.63
N LYS A 6 5.70 7.99 -27.98
CA LYS A 6 5.90 8.35 -26.56
C LYS A 6 5.73 7.06 -25.77
N THR A 7 6.83 6.36 -25.50
CA THR A 7 6.82 5.19 -24.65
C THR A 7 6.30 5.62 -23.28
N ALA A 8 5.13 5.09 -22.89
CA ALA A 8 4.60 5.34 -21.56
C ALA A 8 5.60 4.81 -20.54
N ASN A 9 5.95 5.62 -19.53
CA ASN A 9 6.79 5.15 -18.43
C ASN A 9 6.01 4.07 -17.67
N GLN A 10 6.45 2.83 -17.78
CA GLN A 10 5.81 1.67 -17.14
C GLN A 10 6.64 1.24 -15.94
N VAL A 11 5.99 0.71 -14.91
CA VAL A 11 6.70 0.14 -13.78
C VAL A 11 7.45 -1.10 -14.24
N LYS A 12 8.72 -1.19 -13.89
CA LYS A 12 9.56 -2.35 -14.16
C LYS A 12 9.16 -3.46 -13.19
N VAL A 13 8.56 -4.52 -13.72
CA VAL A 13 8.19 -5.72 -12.96
C VAL A 13 9.16 -6.85 -13.28
N ASN A 14 9.59 -7.57 -12.26
CA ASN A 14 10.38 -8.78 -12.37
C ASN A 14 9.55 -9.95 -11.80
N ASN A 15 9.22 -10.94 -12.63
CA ASN A 15 8.35 -12.07 -12.26
C ASN A 15 7.01 -11.66 -11.61
N ASP A 16 6.30 -10.69 -12.19
CA ASP A 16 5.04 -10.09 -11.68
C ASP A 16 5.16 -9.24 -10.39
N TYR A 17 6.37 -9.10 -9.82
CA TYR A 17 6.63 -8.22 -8.68
C TYR A 17 7.32 -6.92 -9.12
N ALA A 18 6.84 -5.79 -8.60
CA ALA A 18 7.56 -4.54 -8.60
C ALA A 18 8.39 -4.43 -7.31
N ILE A 19 9.55 -3.81 -7.41
CA ILE A 19 10.38 -3.46 -6.26
C ILE A 19 10.41 -1.94 -6.16
N GLY A 20 10.18 -1.42 -4.96
CA GLY A 20 10.23 0.01 -4.71
C GLY A 20 10.62 0.32 -3.29
N ILE A 21 10.89 1.59 -3.04
CA ILE A 21 11.21 2.13 -1.73
C ILE A 21 10.00 2.92 -1.25
N ILE A 22 9.61 2.76 0.02
CA ILE A 22 8.63 3.64 0.64
C ILE A 22 9.29 5.00 0.83
N ALA A 23 9.02 5.93 -0.08
CA ALA A 23 9.65 7.24 -0.10
C ALA A 23 9.03 8.17 0.94
N ASN A 24 7.71 8.12 1.10
CA ASN A 24 7.02 8.95 2.07
C ASN A 24 5.73 8.29 2.56
N ILE A 25 5.31 8.70 3.75
CA ILE A 25 4.03 8.33 4.34
C ILE A 25 3.46 9.62 4.90
N SER A 26 2.35 10.07 4.34
CA SER A 26 1.66 11.28 4.74
C SER A 26 0.29 10.93 5.29
N PHE A 27 -0.07 11.56 6.40
CA PHE A 27 -1.44 11.59 6.87
C PHE A 27 -2.19 12.68 6.11
N ILE A 28 -3.33 12.31 5.52
CA ILE A 28 -4.26 13.21 4.84
C ILE A 28 -5.45 13.35 5.77
N ASP A 29 -5.61 14.54 6.33
CA ASP A 29 -6.77 14.91 7.14
C ASP A 29 -8.01 14.98 6.25
N ALA A 30 -9.18 14.75 6.83
CA ALA A 30 -10.42 14.98 6.11
C ALA A 30 -10.66 16.49 6.03
N GLU A 31 -10.55 17.09 4.84
CA GLU A 31 -11.07 18.45 4.67
C GLU A 31 -12.59 18.46 4.92
N ASP A 32 -13.13 19.59 5.38
CA ASP A 32 -14.47 19.86 5.96
C ASP A 32 -15.72 19.33 5.20
N ASN A 33 -15.55 18.56 4.13
CA ASN A 33 -16.62 17.86 3.43
C ASN A 33 -16.97 16.52 4.10
N GLU A 34 -18.27 16.27 4.28
CA GLU A 34 -18.87 15.04 4.83
C GLU A 34 -18.50 13.73 4.09
N PHE A 35 -17.81 13.84 2.95
CA PHE A 35 -17.41 12.74 2.08
C PHE A 35 -15.92 12.40 2.13
N GLU A 36 -15.10 13.26 2.72
CA GLU A 36 -13.66 13.06 2.82
C GLU A 36 -13.35 12.36 4.15
N GLN A 37 -12.66 11.23 4.09
CA GLN A 37 -12.28 10.46 5.27
C GLN A 37 -10.77 10.57 5.45
N GLU A 38 -10.34 10.60 6.71
CA GLU A 38 -8.91 10.59 7.05
C GLU A 38 -8.25 9.35 6.44
N GLN A 39 -7.09 9.54 5.78
CA GLN A 39 -6.38 8.48 5.08
C GLN A 39 -4.86 8.62 5.23
N PHE A 40 -4.17 7.49 5.26
CA PHE A 40 -2.72 7.48 5.06
C PHE A 40 -2.41 7.29 3.57
N GLN A 41 -1.58 8.17 3.02
CA GLN A 41 -0.99 8.04 1.70
C GLN A 41 0.43 7.51 1.84
N PHE A 42 0.69 6.34 1.27
CA PHE A 42 2.02 5.78 1.12
C PHE A 42 2.51 6.03 -0.31
N ASP A 43 3.64 6.72 -0.44
CA ASP A 43 4.32 6.97 -1.70
C ASP A 43 5.45 5.95 -1.88
N PHE A 44 5.29 5.07 -2.88
CA PHE A 44 6.29 4.06 -3.25
C PHE A 44 7.03 4.53 -4.50
N LEU A 45 8.34 4.67 -4.39
CA LEU A 45 9.21 4.95 -5.52
C LEU A 45 9.69 3.63 -6.12
N VAL A 46 9.13 3.24 -7.26
CA VAL A 46 9.52 2.04 -8.00
C VAL A 46 10.35 2.39 -9.22
N GLU A 47 11.18 1.44 -9.67
CA GLU A 47 11.86 1.59 -10.96
C GLU A 47 10.83 1.57 -12.10
N GLY A 48 10.85 2.60 -12.94
CA GLY A 48 10.14 2.61 -14.22
C GLY A 48 11.06 2.35 -15.39
N THR A 49 10.48 2.10 -16.56
CA THR A 49 11.20 1.81 -17.80
C THR A 49 12.05 2.99 -18.28
N VAL A 50 11.67 4.23 -17.96
CA VAL A 50 12.38 5.45 -18.37
C VAL A 50 12.81 6.28 -17.17
N LYS A 51 11.95 6.41 -16.16
CA LYS A 51 12.19 7.17 -14.93
C LYS A 51 11.55 6.45 -13.74
N PRO A 52 11.99 6.69 -12.51
CA PRO A 52 11.28 6.21 -11.33
C PRO A 52 9.80 6.60 -11.40
N VAL A 53 8.91 5.67 -11.04
CA VAL A 53 7.46 5.90 -10.97
C VAL A 53 7.11 6.01 -9.49
N ASN A 54 6.35 7.05 -9.13
CA ASN A 54 5.73 7.12 -7.82
C ASN A 54 4.36 6.44 -7.90
N ILE A 55 4.19 5.38 -7.12
CA ILE A 55 2.91 4.70 -6.91
C ILE A 55 2.38 5.08 -5.55
N LYS A 56 1.12 5.54 -5.51
CA LYS A 56 0.44 5.93 -4.29
C LYS A 56 -0.52 4.84 -3.82
N LEU A 57 -0.50 4.54 -2.54
CA LEU A 57 -1.49 3.70 -1.88
C LEU A 57 -2.19 4.52 -0.80
N TRP A 58 -3.51 4.58 -0.89
CA TRP A 58 -4.34 5.18 0.16
C TRP A 58 -4.93 4.07 1.03
N THR A 59 -4.76 4.22 2.34
CA THR A 59 -5.38 3.36 3.35
C THR A 59 -6.23 4.22 4.28
N GLY A 60 -7.23 3.64 4.95
CA GLY A 60 -7.87 4.31 6.09
C GLY A 60 -6.89 4.51 7.25
N THR A 61 -7.35 5.16 8.32
CA THR A 61 -6.53 5.51 9.49
C THR A 61 -6.61 4.54 10.65
N LYS A 62 -7.62 3.66 10.65
CA LYS A 62 -7.87 2.75 11.76
C LYS A 62 -7.39 1.34 11.46
N ILE A 63 -6.58 0.80 12.38
CA ILE A 63 -6.28 -0.62 12.46
C ILE A 63 -7.39 -1.26 13.29
N SER A 64 -8.14 -2.16 12.69
CA SER A 64 -9.23 -2.87 13.34
C SER A 64 -9.13 -4.36 13.09
N GLY A 65 -9.47 -5.14 14.12
CA GLY A 65 -9.67 -6.59 14.05
C GLY A 65 -11.00 -6.98 13.43
N GLN A 66 -11.84 -6.02 13.05
CA GLN A 66 -13.07 -6.29 12.31
C GLN A 66 -12.74 -6.74 10.88
N LYS A 67 -13.23 -7.93 10.52
CA LYS A 67 -13.22 -8.42 9.14
C LYS A 67 -14.50 -7.98 8.45
N TYR A 68 -14.37 -7.38 7.27
CA TYR A 68 -15.48 -7.00 6.41
C TYR A 68 -15.79 -8.16 5.47
N SER A 69 -17.06 -8.55 5.39
CA SER A 69 -17.52 -9.53 4.41
C SER A 69 -17.58 -8.88 3.03
N ASN A 70 -16.72 -9.32 2.12
CA ASN A 70 -16.79 -9.03 0.69
C ASN A 70 -17.23 -10.28 -0.07
N ASN A 71 -17.63 -10.14 -1.34
CA ASN A 71 -18.03 -11.23 -2.23
C ASN A 71 -16.97 -12.35 -2.39
N SER A 72 -15.75 -12.15 -1.91
CA SER A 72 -14.64 -13.11 -1.95
C SER A 72 -14.16 -13.59 -0.55
N GLY A 73 -14.86 -13.22 0.53
CA GLY A 73 -14.55 -13.65 1.90
C GLY A 73 -14.52 -12.51 2.92
N CYS A 74 -14.06 -12.82 4.15
CA CYS A 74 -13.90 -11.85 5.23
C CYS A 74 -12.48 -11.27 5.20
N GLU A 75 -12.34 -9.97 4.95
CA GLU A 75 -11.05 -9.28 4.82
C GLU A 75 -10.90 -8.13 5.82
N TYR A 76 -9.69 -7.94 6.35
CA TYR A 76 -9.39 -6.78 7.20
C TYR A 76 -9.30 -5.48 6.38
N CYS A 77 -9.36 -4.33 7.06
CA CYS A 77 -9.05 -3.03 6.48
C CYS A 77 -7.66 -3.03 5.80
N LYS A 78 -7.51 -2.22 4.75
CA LYS A 78 -6.25 -2.09 3.99
C LYS A 78 -5.03 -1.78 4.86
N LEU A 79 -5.20 -0.89 5.86
CA LEU A 79 -4.14 -0.55 6.81
C LEU A 79 -3.77 -1.76 7.68
N THR A 80 -4.77 -2.45 8.26
CA THR A 80 -4.54 -3.69 9.03
C THR A 80 -3.80 -4.73 8.19
N VAL A 81 -4.24 -4.99 6.95
CA VAL A 81 -3.56 -5.95 6.05
C VAL A 81 -2.12 -5.52 5.81
N LEU A 82 -1.89 -4.23 5.54
CA LEU A 82 -0.55 -3.70 5.32
C LEU A 82 0.35 -3.87 6.57
N CYS A 83 -0.16 -3.57 7.76
CA CYS A 83 0.58 -3.76 9.01
C CYS A 83 0.91 -5.22 9.29
N LEU A 84 -0.03 -6.14 9.04
CA LEU A 84 0.19 -7.58 9.17
C LEU A 84 1.24 -8.08 8.16
N GLN A 85 1.15 -7.68 6.89
CA GLN A 85 2.08 -8.09 5.84
C GLN A 85 3.49 -7.54 6.05
N LEU A 86 3.60 -6.33 6.57
CA LEU A 86 4.87 -5.70 6.90
C LEU A 86 5.46 -6.18 8.24
N GLY A 87 4.73 -7.02 8.98
CA GLY A 87 5.15 -7.53 10.29
C GLY A 87 5.24 -6.45 11.36
N LEU A 88 4.43 -5.39 11.25
CA LEU A 88 4.33 -4.34 12.27
C LEU A 88 3.45 -4.75 13.45
N CYS A 89 2.52 -5.66 13.22
CA CYS A 89 1.69 -6.29 14.25
C CYS A 89 1.35 -7.72 13.83
N THR A 90 0.91 -8.51 14.79
CA THR A 90 0.38 -9.86 14.58
C THR A 90 -1.15 -9.88 14.57
N GLU A 91 -1.75 -10.91 13.97
CA GLU A 91 -3.22 -11.05 13.95
C GLU A 91 -3.77 -11.13 15.39
N ALA A 92 -3.04 -11.79 16.30
CA ALA A 92 -3.39 -11.88 17.71
C ALA A 92 -3.44 -10.50 18.39
N GLU A 93 -2.43 -9.64 18.17
CA GLU A 93 -2.42 -8.29 18.73
C GLU A 93 -3.57 -7.43 18.20
N VAL A 94 -3.90 -7.57 16.92
CA VAL A 94 -5.01 -6.84 16.29
C VAL A 94 -6.36 -7.28 16.86
N ILE A 95 -6.56 -8.60 17.06
CA ILE A 95 -7.78 -9.15 17.66
C ILE A 95 -7.87 -8.72 19.13
N GLU A 96 -6.80 -8.88 19.90
CA GLU A 96 -6.77 -8.52 21.32
C GLU A 96 -7.05 -7.03 21.54
N ALA A 97 -6.42 -6.16 20.74
CA ALA A 97 -6.69 -4.72 20.82
C ALA A 97 -8.15 -4.39 20.49
N TYR A 98 -8.73 -5.06 19.48
CA TYR A 98 -10.12 -4.89 19.13
C TYR A 98 -11.08 -5.34 20.24
N GLU A 99 -10.86 -6.51 20.84
CA GLU A 99 -11.67 -7.01 21.95
C GLU A 99 -11.57 -6.13 23.20
N GLN A 100 -10.40 -5.53 23.45
CA GLN A 100 -10.17 -4.57 24.53
C GLN A 100 -10.65 -3.15 24.21
N GLY A 101 -11.18 -2.90 22.99
CA GLY A 101 -11.57 -1.56 22.54
C GLY A 101 -10.41 -0.56 22.45
N LYS A 102 -9.18 -1.06 22.31
CA LYS A 102 -7.95 -0.26 22.18
C LYS A 102 -7.59 -0.08 20.71
N ASN A 103 -7.07 1.09 20.37
CA ASN A 103 -6.47 1.33 19.06
C ASN A 103 -4.99 0.94 19.09
N LEU A 104 -4.56 0.11 18.14
CA LEU A 104 -3.14 -0.14 17.92
C LEU A 104 -2.51 1.12 17.33
N ASN A 105 -1.67 1.79 18.12
CA ASN A 105 -0.86 2.88 17.63
C ASN A 105 0.45 2.31 17.07
N ILE A 106 0.48 2.09 15.76
CA ILE A 106 1.65 1.58 15.07
C ILE A 106 2.42 2.76 14.47
N ASP A 107 3.70 2.85 14.77
CA ASP A 107 4.58 3.80 14.12
C ASP A 107 4.82 3.36 12.67
N LEU A 108 4.19 4.05 11.72
CA LEU A 108 4.37 3.79 10.29
C LEU A 108 5.68 4.40 9.76
N ASP A 109 6.28 5.36 10.48
CA ASP A 109 7.49 6.06 10.07
C ASP A 109 8.69 5.10 9.96
N VAL A 110 8.72 4.03 10.77
CA VAL A 110 9.70 2.94 10.67
C VAL A 110 9.74 2.24 9.30
N LEU A 111 8.74 2.44 8.44
CA LEU A 111 8.69 1.89 7.10
C LEU A 111 9.34 2.80 6.05
N LYS A 112 9.53 4.09 6.35
CA LYS A 112 10.16 5.03 5.42
C LYS A 112 11.57 4.57 5.07
N ASN A 113 11.92 4.73 3.80
CA ASN A 113 13.17 4.28 3.20
C ASN A 113 13.39 2.75 3.19
N LYS A 114 12.39 1.94 3.57
CA LYS A 114 12.49 0.49 3.41
C LYS A 114 12.12 0.07 1.99
N THR A 115 12.87 -0.89 1.48
CA THR A 115 12.60 -1.53 0.20
C THR A 115 11.51 -2.59 0.38
N VAL A 116 10.49 -2.53 -0.45
CA VAL A 116 9.38 -3.49 -0.51
C VAL A 116 9.30 -4.10 -1.89
N LYS A 117 8.88 -5.37 -1.95
CA LYS A 117 8.38 -6.00 -3.18
C LYS A 117 6.87 -6.12 -3.07
N PHE A 118 6.17 -5.88 -4.17
CA PHE A 118 4.72 -6.06 -4.23
C PHE A 118 4.28 -6.41 -5.64
N LYS A 119 3.17 -7.14 -5.78
CA LYS A 119 2.57 -7.36 -7.09
C LYS A 119 1.78 -6.14 -7.52
N LEU A 120 1.77 -5.89 -8.83
CA LEU A 120 0.87 -4.90 -9.41
C LEU A 120 -0.38 -5.62 -9.92
N LEU A 121 -1.54 -5.24 -9.38
CA LEU A 121 -2.80 -5.65 -9.96
C LEU A 121 -2.96 -4.96 -11.32
N LYS A 122 -3.06 -5.76 -12.39
CA LYS A 122 -3.42 -5.28 -13.72
C LYS A 122 -4.86 -4.80 -13.68
N SER A 123 -5.07 -3.53 -13.35
CA SER A 123 -6.42 -2.98 -13.33
C SER A 123 -6.95 -2.87 -14.76
N ALA A 124 -8.18 -3.33 -14.96
CA ALA A 124 -8.80 -3.44 -16.27
C ALA A 124 -9.03 -2.06 -16.92
N LYS A 125 -8.33 -1.84 -18.03
CA LYS A 125 -8.71 -1.06 -19.22
C LYS A 125 -9.11 0.43 -19.13
N LYS A 126 -9.35 1.08 -17.99
CA LYS A 126 -9.90 2.46 -18.01
C LYS A 126 -9.05 3.59 -17.41
N ARG A 127 -8.12 3.33 -16.51
CA ARG A 127 -7.18 4.34 -16.00
C ARG A 127 -5.89 3.63 -15.65
N ASN A 128 -4.75 4.05 -16.22
CA ASN A 128 -3.40 3.53 -16.00
C ASN A 128 -2.91 3.71 -14.53
N LEU A 129 -3.70 3.25 -13.56
CA LEU A 129 -3.36 3.24 -12.16
C LEU A 129 -3.07 1.79 -11.82
N SER A 130 -1.79 1.43 -11.89
CA SER A 130 -1.33 0.15 -11.36
C SER A 130 -1.63 0.16 -9.87
N GLN A 131 -2.55 -0.68 -9.42
CA GLN A 131 -2.88 -0.79 -8.00
C GLN A 131 -1.90 -1.76 -7.34
N ILE A 132 -1.36 -1.36 -6.21
CA ILE A 132 -0.49 -2.20 -5.40
C ILE A 132 -1.35 -3.31 -4.78
N ASP A 133 -0.95 -4.56 -5.00
CA ASP A 133 -1.50 -5.69 -4.25
C ASP A 133 -0.91 -5.68 -2.84
N ILE A 134 -1.67 -5.15 -1.88
CA ILE A 134 -1.24 -5.03 -0.48
C ILE A 134 -0.93 -6.39 0.14
N LYS A 135 -1.61 -7.46 -0.31
CA LYS A 135 -1.39 -8.83 0.18
C LYS A 135 -0.06 -9.42 -0.24
N SER A 136 0.48 -8.96 -1.37
CA SER A 136 1.79 -9.39 -1.87
C SER A 136 2.92 -8.46 -1.41
N LEU A 137 2.63 -7.49 -0.54
CA LEU A 137 3.58 -6.48 -0.10
C LEU A 137 4.47 -7.06 0.99
N GLU A 138 5.74 -7.22 0.69
CA GLU A 138 6.73 -7.81 1.59
C GLU A 138 7.95 -6.90 1.71
N LEU A 139 8.49 -6.76 2.92
CA LEU A 139 9.75 -6.06 3.15
C LEU A 139 10.92 -6.89 2.63
N ILE A 140 11.72 -6.30 1.74
CA ILE A 140 13.02 -6.86 1.40
C ILE A 140 13.96 -6.50 2.55
N LYS A 141 14.17 -7.45 3.46
CA LYS A 141 15.24 -7.35 4.46
C LYS A 141 16.54 -7.21 3.68
N THR A 142 17.11 -6.00 3.66
CA THR A 142 18.45 -5.81 3.11
C THR A 142 19.38 -6.61 4.00
N ILE A 143 19.84 -7.75 3.48
CA ILE A 143 20.87 -8.56 4.11
C ILE A 143 22.13 -7.68 4.09
N LYS A 144 22.47 -7.13 5.26
CA LYS A 144 23.78 -6.49 5.46
C LYS A 144 24.84 -7.56 5.59
#